data_AF-A0A139K4Q3-F1
#
_entry.id   AF-A0A139K4Q3-F1
#
_cell.length_a   1.000
_cell.length_b   1.000
_cell.length_c   1.000
_cell.angle_alpha   90.00
_cell.angle_beta   90.00
_cell.angle_gamma   90.00
#
_symmetry.space_group_name_H-M   'P 1'
#
loop_
_entity.id
_entity.type
_entity.pdbx_description
1 polymer ?
#
loop_
_entity_poly.entity_id
_entity_poly.type
_entity_poly.pdbx_seq_one_letter_code
_entity_poly.pdbx_strand_id
1 'polypeptide(L)'
;MTERLHQYIEREAFNGTHKALAERVGVDEKTVRTIFSQRLVALNQDYKPEMPTIIGVDELFLNRKYRGIITNIGQQTIVDVLENRNKPTIEKFLKDHDTKNIEIASMDMWGPYRQAFHEVLPDVLIVVDKFHVTRMANDALEKLRKGLHKSLTSTERRQLKGDRKILLKRENTLSDTEILTSTGWLNNFPQLLDAYKTKERFFDIWDLANDPYEATQMLEAWRSSIPEKQLDIWADLVKASRNWEDEILNYFATGKEVTNALTESLNRKIRDKNRDGRGYSFDVLRGKILFSTPHKTRRVTNRSSPFKSNTTKFMKNFSFSDLLQRTELEEDIIIDYGVDLSTI
;
A
#
# COMPACT_ATOMS: atom_id res chain seq x y z
N MET A 1 28.48 21.06 -22.85
CA MET A 1 27.92 21.10 -21.48
C MET A 1 29.06 20.86 -20.51
N THR A 2 29.12 21.57 -19.38
CA THR A 2 30.16 21.30 -18.35
C THR A 2 29.79 20.10 -17.50
N GLU A 3 30.78 19.41 -16.93
CA GLU A 3 30.57 18.25 -16.05
C GLU A 3 29.65 18.59 -14.87
N ARG A 4 29.87 19.75 -14.24
CA ARG A 4 29.04 20.24 -13.13
C ARG A 4 27.57 20.41 -13.53
N LEU A 5 27.30 20.89 -14.74
CA LEU A 5 25.93 21.04 -15.24
C LEU A 5 25.30 19.68 -15.57
N HIS A 6 26.07 18.75 -16.13
CA HIS A 6 25.63 17.38 -16.38
C HIS A 6 25.17 16.70 -15.09
N GLN A 7 26.02 16.69 -14.06
CA GLN A 7 25.72 16.10 -12.75
C GLN A 7 24.51 16.77 -12.06
N TYR A 8 24.36 18.08 -12.23
CA TYR A 8 23.19 18.80 -11.71
C TYR A 8 21.91 18.33 -12.41
N ILE A 9 21.91 18.24 -13.75
CA ILE A 9 20.75 17.75 -14.52
C ILE A 9 20.44 16.30 -14.14
N GLU A 10 21.46 15.46 -14.03
CA GLU A 10 21.34 14.04 -13.67
C GLU A 10 20.59 13.83 -12.35
N ARG A 11 20.91 14.61 -11.30
CA ARG A 11 20.23 14.56 -10.01
C ARG A 11 18.82 15.16 -10.09
N GLU A 12 18.69 16.34 -10.67
CA GLU A 12 17.46 17.12 -10.62
C GLU A 12 16.37 16.62 -11.57
N ALA A 13 16.74 15.86 -12.61
CA ALA A 13 15.79 15.37 -13.60
C ALA A 13 14.72 14.45 -13.01
N PHE A 14 14.91 13.89 -11.81
CA PHE A 14 13.92 13.05 -11.12
C PHE A 14 12.88 13.89 -10.34
N ASN A 15 13.23 15.12 -9.93
CA ASN A 15 12.47 15.92 -8.96
C ASN A 15 11.46 16.91 -9.56
N GLY A 16 11.30 16.91 -10.89
CA GLY A 16 10.37 17.80 -11.59
C GLY A 16 10.16 17.42 -13.04
N THR A 17 9.52 18.29 -13.82
CA THR A 17 9.33 18.04 -15.25
C THR A 17 10.62 18.32 -16.03
N HIS A 18 10.91 17.51 -17.06
CA HIS A 18 12.10 17.72 -17.89
C HIS A 18 12.09 19.10 -18.55
N LYS A 19 10.92 19.57 -18.99
CA LYS A 19 10.73 20.93 -19.54
C LYS A 19 11.12 22.02 -18.55
N ALA A 20 10.60 21.99 -17.32
CA ALA A 20 10.92 23.01 -16.32
C ALA A 20 12.41 23.01 -15.95
N LEU A 21 13.05 21.83 -15.87
CA LEU A 21 14.49 21.74 -15.63
C LEU A 21 15.29 22.31 -16.81
N ALA A 22 14.89 21.99 -18.04
CA ALA A 22 15.54 22.48 -19.27
C ALA A 22 15.50 24.02 -19.36
N GLU A 23 14.33 24.62 -19.10
CA GLU A 23 14.13 26.08 -19.03
C GLU A 23 15.00 26.72 -17.93
N ARG A 24 15.05 26.11 -16.74
CA ARG A 24 15.83 26.60 -15.59
C ARG A 24 17.33 26.63 -15.86
N VAL A 25 17.86 25.66 -16.60
CA VAL A 25 19.31 25.54 -16.85
C VAL A 25 19.74 26.01 -18.23
N GLY A 26 18.80 26.40 -19.09
CA GLY A 26 19.06 26.95 -20.42
C GLY A 26 19.54 25.90 -21.45
N VAL A 27 19.00 24.68 -21.41
CA VAL A 27 19.32 23.60 -22.38
C VAL A 27 18.06 23.11 -23.09
N ASP A 28 18.24 22.37 -24.20
CA ASP A 28 17.12 21.71 -24.87
C ASP A 28 16.55 20.55 -24.03
N GLU A 29 15.23 20.40 -23.99
CA GLU A 29 14.55 19.35 -23.21
C GLU A 29 15.03 17.93 -23.59
N LYS A 30 15.36 17.68 -24.86
CA LYS A 30 15.90 16.39 -25.31
C LYS A 30 17.21 16.07 -24.62
N THR A 31 18.01 17.07 -24.30
CA THR A 31 19.27 16.91 -23.56
C THR A 31 18.99 16.39 -22.14
N VAL A 32 18.05 17.02 -21.44
CA VAL A 32 17.61 16.56 -20.10
C VAL A 32 17.06 15.13 -20.16
N ARG A 33 16.21 14.83 -21.15
CA ARG A 33 15.64 13.48 -21.34
C ARG A 33 16.72 12.42 -21.58
N THR A 34 17.76 12.77 -22.33
CA THR A 34 18.86 11.85 -22.64
C THR A 34 19.68 11.53 -21.39
N ILE A 35 20.08 12.57 -20.64
CA ILE A 35 20.81 12.42 -19.38
C ILE A 35 19.98 11.62 -18.36
N PHE A 36 18.69 11.95 -18.22
CA PHE A 36 17.76 11.20 -17.37
C PHE A 36 17.71 9.71 -17.76
N SER A 37 17.57 9.40 -19.06
CA SER A 37 17.42 8.02 -19.52
C SER A 37 18.69 7.20 -19.27
N GLN A 38 19.87 7.80 -19.47
CA GLN A 38 21.15 7.16 -19.18
C GLN A 38 21.29 6.86 -17.67
N ARG A 39 20.97 7.85 -16.82
CA ARG A 39 20.99 7.65 -15.37
C ARG A 39 19.97 6.62 -14.90
N LEU A 40 18.77 6.62 -15.48
CA LEU A 40 17.73 5.65 -15.14
C LEU A 40 18.17 4.21 -15.43
N VAL A 41 18.88 3.97 -16.53
CA VAL A 41 19.43 2.64 -16.84
C VAL A 41 20.41 2.18 -15.75
N ALA A 42 21.35 3.04 -15.36
CA ALA A 42 22.31 2.72 -14.30
C ALA A 42 21.60 2.46 -12.95
N LEU A 43 20.67 3.33 -12.56
CA LEU A 43 19.91 3.16 -11.32
C LEU A 43 19.10 1.86 -11.30
N ASN A 44 18.47 1.49 -12.42
CA ASN A 44 17.70 0.23 -12.50
C ASN A 44 18.58 -1.02 -12.42
N GLN A 45 19.84 -0.97 -12.86
CA GLN A 45 20.76 -2.10 -12.76
C GLN A 45 21.21 -2.34 -11.31
N ASP A 46 21.42 -1.25 -10.58
CA ASP A 46 21.87 -1.30 -9.17
C ASP A 46 20.70 -1.48 -8.19
N TYR A 47 19.47 -1.20 -8.62
CA TYR A 47 18.29 -1.24 -7.75
C TYR A 47 17.88 -2.68 -7.41
N LYS A 48 18.20 -3.09 -6.19
CA LYS A 48 17.84 -4.39 -5.61
C LYS A 48 17.32 -4.20 -4.19
N PRO A 49 16.04 -3.81 -4.03
CA PRO A 49 15.47 -3.64 -2.71
C PRO A 49 15.36 -4.99 -1.97
N GLU A 50 15.53 -4.95 -0.66
CA GLU A 50 15.28 -6.07 0.24
C GLU A 50 13.78 -6.37 0.26
N MET A 51 13.42 -7.65 0.04
CA MET A 51 12.04 -8.07 0.07
C MET A 51 11.48 -8.04 1.51
N PRO A 52 10.24 -7.55 1.69
CA PRO A 52 9.66 -7.33 3.02
C PRO A 52 9.13 -8.62 3.65
N THR A 53 9.03 -8.64 4.98
CA THR A 53 8.28 -9.69 5.69
C THR A 53 6.78 -9.65 5.39
N ILE A 54 6.23 -8.43 5.30
CA ILE A 54 4.85 -8.18 4.93
C ILE A 54 4.83 -7.41 3.61
N ILE A 55 4.53 -8.11 2.51
CA ILE A 55 4.41 -7.52 1.18
C ILE A 55 2.98 -7.03 0.96
N GLY A 56 2.82 -5.82 0.44
CA GLY A 56 1.54 -5.30 -0.02
C GLY A 56 1.47 -5.29 -1.54
N VAL A 57 0.32 -5.68 -2.10
CA VAL A 57 0.07 -5.65 -3.55
C VAL A 57 -1.25 -4.94 -3.82
N ASP A 58 -1.15 -3.79 -4.50
CA ASP A 58 -2.29 -2.93 -4.87
C ASP A 58 -2.18 -2.51 -6.34
N GLU A 59 -3.16 -1.76 -6.82
CA GLU A 59 -3.22 -1.23 -8.16
C GLU A 59 -3.43 0.29 -8.20
N LEU A 60 -2.78 0.93 -9.16
CA LEU A 60 -3.00 2.34 -9.46
C LEU A 60 -3.26 2.58 -10.93
N PHE A 61 -4.27 3.39 -11.21
CA PHE A 61 -4.53 3.85 -12.56
C PHE A 61 -3.58 5.01 -12.94
N LEU A 62 -2.51 4.68 -13.65
CA LEU A 62 -1.45 5.61 -14.06
C LEU A 62 -1.23 5.53 -15.57
N ASN A 63 -1.06 6.70 -16.22
CA ASN A 63 -0.93 6.79 -17.68
C ASN A 63 -2.00 5.99 -18.43
N ARG A 64 -3.27 6.10 -17.98
CA ARG A 64 -4.46 5.43 -18.56
C ARG A 64 -4.45 3.89 -18.50
N LYS A 65 -3.59 3.29 -17.66
CA LYS A 65 -3.52 1.84 -17.44
C LYS A 65 -3.41 1.53 -15.94
N TYR A 66 -3.92 0.38 -15.52
CA TYR A 66 -3.66 -0.10 -14.16
C TYR A 66 -2.24 -0.65 -14.05
N ARG A 67 -1.50 -0.16 -13.07
CA ARG A 67 -0.13 -0.56 -12.71
C ARG A 67 -0.16 -1.29 -11.38
N GLY A 68 0.65 -2.33 -11.22
CA GLY A 68 0.81 -2.99 -9.93
C GLY A 68 1.72 -2.17 -9.03
N ILE A 69 1.37 -2.03 -7.75
CA ILE A 69 2.19 -1.35 -6.74
C ILE A 69 2.59 -2.40 -5.70
N ILE A 70 3.89 -2.54 -5.50
CA ILE A 70 4.47 -3.44 -4.52
C ILE A 70 4.99 -2.60 -3.36
N THR A 71 4.49 -2.86 -2.16
CA THR A 71 4.86 -2.13 -0.95
C THR A 71 5.47 -3.05 0.10
N ASN A 72 6.31 -2.48 0.94
CA ASN A 72 6.75 -3.06 2.19
C ASN A 72 5.91 -2.44 3.30
N ILE A 73 4.96 -3.22 3.83
CA ILE A 73 4.00 -2.70 4.81
C ILE A 73 4.70 -2.38 6.13
N GLY A 74 5.62 -3.25 6.57
CA GLY A 74 6.32 -3.07 7.85
C GLY A 74 7.27 -1.87 7.87
N GLN A 75 7.99 -1.62 6.78
CA GLN A 75 8.89 -0.46 6.68
C GLN A 75 8.21 0.79 6.15
N GLN A 76 6.97 0.69 5.68
CA GLN A 76 6.25 1.78 5.06
C GLN A 76 7.06 2.33 3.87
N THR A 77 7.32 1.48 2.88
CA THR A 77 8.06 1.85 1.65
C THR A 77 7.41 1.32 0.37
N ILE A 78 7.64 1.98 -0.77
CA ILE A 78 7.40 1.36 -2.09
C ILE A 78 8.61 0.51 -2.44
N VAL A 79 8.38 -0.75 -2.78
CA VAL A 79 9.39 -1.66 -3.33
C VAL A 79 9.43 -1.54 -4.85
N ASP A 80 8.27 -1.53 -5.53
CA ASP A 80 8.26 -1.32 -6.98
C ASP A 80 6.91 -0.83 -7.52
N VAL A 81 6.94 -0.27 -8.73
CA VAL A 81 5.79 -0.01 -9.60
C VAL A 81 5.93 -0.86 -10.85
N LEU A 82 5.01 -1.78 -11.06
CA LEU A 82 5.01 -2.74 -12.15
C LEU A 82 4.24 -2.25 -13.37
N GLU A 83 4.63 -2.73 -14.56
CA GLU A 83 4.04 -2.26 -15.82
C GLU A 83 2.53 -2.51 -15.87
N ASN A 84 2.06 -3.59 -15.27
CA ASN A 84 0.63 -3.85 -15.15
C ASN A 84 0.38 -4.68 -13.89
N ARG A 85 -0.90 -4.84 -13.55
CA ARG A 85 -1.32 -5.64 -12.41
C ARG A 85 -1.44 -7.13 -12.71
N ASN A 86 -1.36 -7.58 -13.95
CA ASN A 86 -1.77 -8.95 -14.30
C ASN A 86 -0.89 -10.00 -13.64
N LYS A 87 -1.50 -11.16 -13.36
CA LYS A 87 -0.85 -12.33 -12.76
C LYS A 87 0.56 -12.64 -13.31
N PRO A 88 0.79 -12.72 -14.64
CA PRO A 88 2.14 -13.00 -15.17
C PRO A 88 3.19 -11.96 -14.78
N THR A 89 2.80 -10.70 -14.65
CA THR A 89 3.70 -9.62 -14.24
C THR A 89 4.04 -9.71 -12.75
N ILE A 90 3.07 -10.05 -11.91
CA ILE A 90 3.31 -10.29 -10.47
C ILE A 90 4.20 -11.52 -10.28
N GLU A 91 3.89 -12.64 -10.93
CA GLU A 91 4.70 -13.85 -10.83
C GLU A 91 6.14 -13.61 -11.25
N LYS A 92 6.34 -12.91 -12.39
CA LYS A 92 7.68 -12.57 -12.86
C LYS A 92 8.42 -11.75 -11.81
N PHE A 93 7.78 -10.72 -11.27
CA PHE A 93 8.37 -9.90 -10.20
C PHE A 93 8.79 -10.76 -9.01
N LEU A 94 7.92 -11.64 -8.51
CA LEU A 94 8.24 -12.52 -7.38
C LEU A 94 9.39 -13.49 -7.71
N LYS A 95 9.42 -14.07 -8.91
CA LYS A 95 10.48 -14.99 -9.35
C LYS A 95 11.84 -14.30 -9.55
N ASP A 96 11.83 -13.02 -9.90
CA ASP A 96 13.05 -12.23 -10.15
C ASP A 96 13.72 -11.70 -8.85
N HIS A 97 13.10 -11.91 -7.67
CA HIS A 97 13.60 -11.42 -6.37
C HIS A 97 13.84 -12.54 -5.36
N ASP A 98 14.66 -12.28 -4.33
CA ASP A 98 14.84 -13.18 -3.19
C ASP A 98 13.67 -13.03 -2.21
N THR A 99 12.69 -13.93 -2.31
CA THR A 99 11.43 -13.87 -1.56
C THR A 99 11.44 -14.65 -0.25
N LYS A 100 12.59 -15.17 0.20
CA LYS A 100 12.69 -16.04 1.39
C LYS A 100 12.20 -15.40 2.69
N ASN A 101 12.24 -14.06 2.75
CA ASN A 101 11.83 -13.29 3.93
C ASN A 101 10.33 -12.97 3.94
N ILE A 102 9.60 -13.21 2.84
CA ILE A 102 8.18 -12.89 2.75
C ILE A 102 7.39 -13.94 3.53
N GLU A 103 6.63 -13.51 4.54
CA GLU A 103 5.79 -14.37 5.37
C GLU A 103 4.30 -14.07 5.14
N ILE A 104 3.96 -12.81 4.88
CA ILE A 104 2.57 -12.35 4.74
C ILE A 104 2.43 -11.51 3.46
N ALA A 105 1.37 -11.78 2.69
CA ALA A 105 0.98 -10.98 1.53
C ALA A 105 -0.39 -10.32 1.76
N SER A 106 -0.40 -9.00 1.84
CA SER A 106 -1.61 -8.18 1.90
C SER A 106 -2.04 -7.74 0.50
N MET A 107 -3.26 -8.06 0.09
CA MET A 107 -3.74 -7.75 -1.26
C MET A 107 -5.25 -7.48 -1.30
N ASP A 108 -5.71 -6.85 -2.38
CA ASP A 108 -7.15 -6.75 -2.68
C ASP A 108 -7.74 -8.14 -2.99
N MET A 109 -9.06 -8.26 -2.91
CA MET A 109 -9.87 -9.43 -3.25
C MET A 109 -9.92 -9.69 -4.77
N TRP A 110 -8.76 -9.73 -5.41
CA TRP A 110 -8.60 -10.01 -6.82
C TRP A 110 -7.95 -11.38 -7.04
N GLY A 111 -8.74 -12.32 -7.59
CA GLY A 111 -8.34 -13.72 -7.76
C GLY A 111 -6.99 -13.94 -8.46
N PRO A 112 -6.61 -13.16 -9.50
CA PRO A 112 -5.30 -13.28 -10.14
C PRO A 112 -4.11 -13.02 -9.20
N TYR A 113 -4.22 -12.12 -8.22
CA TYR A 113 -3.16 -11.95 -7.22
C TYR A 113 -3.05 -13.17 -6.32
N ARG A 114 -4.18 -13.64 -5.77
CA ARG A 114 -4.22 -14.85 -4.95
C ARG A 114 -3.60 -16.05 -5.68
N GLN A 115 -3.94 -16.24 -6.95
CA GLN A 115 -3.35 -17.29 -7.78
C GLN A 115 -1.85 -17.13 -7.98
N ALA A 116 -1.36 -15.90 -8.26
CA ALA A 116 0.06 -15.63 -8.43
C ALA A 116 0.86 -15.99 -7.15
N PHE A 117 0.33 -15.62 -5.98
CA PHE A 117 0.98 -15.94 -4.71
C PHE A 117 0.94 -17.43 -4.39
N HIS A 118 -0.19 -18.11 -4.54
CA HIS A 118 -0.22 -19.56 -4.30
C HIS A 118 0.70 -20.36 -5.22
N GLU A 119 0.89 -19.91 -6.47
CA GLU A 119 1.74 -20.62 -7.43
C GLU A 119 3.24 -20.36 -7.23
N VAL A 120 3.63 -19.17 -6.76
CA VAL A 120 5.05 -18.80 -6.59
C VAL A 120 5.53 -18.93 -5.14
N LEU A 121 4.66 -18.62 -4.18
CA LEU A 121 4.94 -18.56 -2.74
C LEU A 121 3.82 -19.28 -1.95
N PRO A 122 3.73 -20.62 -2.05
CA PRO A 122 2.62 -21.38 -1.47
C PRO A 122 2.54 -21.30 0.07
N ASP A 123 3.67 -21.05 0.73
CA ASP A 123 3.76 -20.99 2.20
C ASP A 123 3.44 -19.60 2.77
N VAL A 124 3.24 -18.59 1.92
CA VAL A 124 2.94 -17.22 2.36
C VAL A 124 1.48 -17.10 2.80
N LEU A 125 1.27 -16.50 3.97
CA LEU A 125 -0.06 -16.21 4.48
C LEU A 125 -0.68 -15.04 3.70
N ILE A 126 -1.74 -15.31 2.96
CA ILE A 126 -2.48 -14.27 2.24
C ILE A 126 -3.50 -13.62 3.18
N VAL A 127 -3.44 -12.29 3.28
CA VAL A 127 -4.35 -11.46 4.05
C VAL A 127 -5.07 -10.52 3.10
N VAL A 128 -6.40 -10.44 3.20
CA VAL A 128 -7.15 -9.44 2.45
C VAL A 128 -6.97 -8.07 3.09
N ASP A 129 -6.71 -7.05 2.27
CA ASP A 129 -6.70 -5.67 2.71
C ASP A 129 -8.09 -5.26 3.24
N LYS A 130 -8.14 -5.01 4.56
CA LYS A 130 -9.32 -4.51 5.28
C LYS A 130 -9.99 -3.32 4.57
N PHE A 131 -9.22 -2.41 3.98
CA PHE A 131 -9.78 -1.22 3.32
C PHE A 131 -10.74 -1.61 2.20
N HIS A 132 -10.39 -2.58 1.37
CA HIS A 132 -11.22 -2.98 0.23
C HIS A 132 -12.52 -3.64 0.68
N VAL A 133 -12.46 -4.50 1.70
CA VAL A 133 -13.64 -5.17 2.27
C VAL A 133 -14.56 -4.18 2.98
N THR A 134 -14.02 -3.31 3.83
CA THR A 134 -14.80 -2.30 4.56
C THR A 134 -15.36 -1.23 3.64
N ARG A 135 -14.68 -0.91 2.54
CA ARG A 135 -15.19 -0.04 1.48
C ARG A 135 -16.44 -0.60 0.82
N MET A 136 -16.52 -1.92 0.59
CA MET A 136 -17.74 -2.53 0.04
C MET A 136 -18.96 -2.31 0.95
N ALA A 137 -18.78 -2.27 2.27
CA ALA A 137 -19.88 -1.95 3.20
C ALA A 137 -20.35 -0.49 3.07
N ASN A 138 -19.39 0.44 2.91
CA ASN A 138 -19.70 1.83 2.60
C ASN A 138 -20.41 1.99 1.25
N ASP A 139 -19.99 1.25 0.23
CA ASP A 139 -20.59 1.28 -1.10
C ASP A 139 -22.01 0.70 -1.10
N ALA A 140 -22.27 -0.35 -0.31
CA ALA A 140 -23.61 -0.90 -0.10
C ALA A 140 -24.55 0.11 0.59
N LEU A 141 -24.10 0.78 1.66
CA LEU A 141 -24.85 1.86 2.29
C LEU A 141 -25.13 3.00 1.30
N GLU A 142 -24.14 3.39 0.50
CA GLU A 142 -24.29 4.45 -0.51
C GLU A 142 -25.27 4.06 -1.63
N LYS A 143 -25.29 2.78 -2.04
CA LYS A 143 -26.26 2.24 -3.00
C LYS A 143 -27.69 2.40 -2.48
N LEU A 144 -27.94 2.01 -1.23
CA LEU A 144 -29.25 2.18 -0.60
C LEU A 144 -29.61 3.65 -0.42
N ARG A 145 -28.67 4.48 0.08
CA ARG A 145 -28.88 5.92 0.27
C ARG A 145 -29.25 6.61 -1.04
N LYS A 146 -28.55 6.30 -2.14
CA LYS A 146 -28.88 6.81 -3.49
C LYS A 146 -30.25 6.32 -3.96
N GLY A 147 -30.59 5.06 -3.71
CA GLY A 147 -31.90 4.49 -4.02
C GLY A 147 -33.02 5.23 -3.28
N LEU A 148 -32.86 5.42 -1.98
CA LEU A 148 -33.77 6.20 -1.14
C LEU A 148 -33.93 7.63 -1.65
N HIS A 149 -32.83 8.35 -1.91
CA HIS A 149 -32.89 9.71 -2.44
C HIS A 149 -33.72 9.81 -3.72
N LYS A 150 -33.67 8.80 -4.60
CA LYS A 150 -34.49 8.78 -5.83
C LYS A 150 -35.99 8.66 -5.53
N SER A 151 -36.39 7.89 -4.51
CA SER A 151 -37.80 7.70 -4.17
C SER A 151 -38.40 8.85 -3.34
N LEU A 152 -37.57 9.67 -2.68
CA LEU A 152 -38.04 10.78 -1.84
C LEU A 152 -38.52 12.00 -2.63
N THR A 153 -39.46 12.74 -2.05
CA THR A 153 -39.88 14.07 -2.54
C THR A 153 -38.78 15.12 -2.35
N SER A 154 -38.91 16.27 -3.00
CA SER A 154 -37.94 17.37 -2.86
C SER A 154 -37.82 17.88 -1.42
N THR A 155 -38.93 17.90 -0.66
CA THR A 155 -38.95 18.31 0.76
C THR A 155 -38.22 17.31 1.64
N GLU A 156 -38.47 16.01 1.47
CA GLU A 156 -37.79 14.96 2.23
C GLU A 156 -36.30 14.88 1.92
N ARG A 157 -35.89 15.04 0.65
CA ARG A 157 -34.46 15.11 0.28
C ARG A 157 -33.71 16.25 0.98
N ARG A 158 -34.37 17.40 1.21
CA ARG A 158 -33.75 18.52 1.95
C ARG A 158 -33.46 18.17 3.40
N GLN A 159 -34.22 17.24 3.99
CA GLN A 159 -33.94 16.75 5.34
C GLN A 159 -32.60 16.03 5.39
N LEU A 160 -32.25 15.24 4.36
CA LEU A 160 -31.00 14.48 4.23
C LEU A 160 -29.81 15.30 3.70
N LYS A 161 -29.79 16.62 3.89
CA LYS A 161 -28.71 17.47 3.35
C LYS A 161 -27.37 17.15 4.03
N GLY A 162 -26.38 16.73 3.24
CA GLY A 162 -25.04 16.42 3.73
C GLY A 162 -24.92 15.04 4.39
N ASP A 163 -25.97 14.22 4.28
CA ASP A 163 -26.07 12.87 4.85
C ASP A 163 -24.86 11.98 4.56
N ARG A 164 -24.42 11.96 3.30
CA ARG A 164 -23.34 11.09 2.82
C ARG A 164 -22.08 11.18 3.68
N LYS A 165 -21.62 12.38 4.02
CA LYS A 165 -20.33 12.54 4.72
C LYS A 165 -20.40 11.98 6.14
N ILE A 166 -21.53 12.18 6.82
CA ILE A 166 -21.72 11.73 8.20
C ILE A 166 -21.98 10.21 8.23
N LEU A 167 -22.84 9.70 7.35
CA LEU A 167 -23.20 8.28 7.33
C LEU A 167 -22.03 7.35 6.95
N LEU A 168 -21.04 7.84 6.20
CA LEU A 168 -19.85 7.07 5.82
C LEU A 168 -18.75 7.08 6.89
N LYS A 169 -18.84 7.94 7.92
CA LYS A 169 -17.95 7.88 9.09
C LYS A 169 -18.31 6.70 10.00
N ARG A 170 -17.38 6.35 10.90
CA ARG A 170 -17.65 5.46 12.04
C ARG A 170 -18.42 6.20 13.11
N GLU A 171 -19.40 5.56 13.71
CA GLU A 171 -20.27 6.13 14.75
C GLU A 171 -19.46 6.71 15.91
N ASN A 172 -18.44 6.00 16.38
CA ASN A 172 -17.56 6.43 17.46
C ASN A 172 -16.63 7.61 17.11
N THR A 173 -16.64 8.09 15.86
CA THR A 173 -15.87 9.26 15.40
C THR A 173 -16.73 10.48 15.09
N LEU A 174 -18.05 10.36 15.25
CA LEU A 174 -18.99 11.47 15.02
C LEU A 174 -18.90 12.48 16.17
N SER A 175 -19.00 13.77 15.85
CA SER A 175 -19.20 14.81 16.87
C SER A 175 -20.64 14.78 17.41
N ASP A 176 -20.89 15.33 18.60
CA ASP A 176 -22.23 15.42 19.19
C ASP A 176 -23.27 16.02 18.23
N THR A 177 -22.86 17.03 17.46
CA THR A 177 -23.69 17.65 16.42
C THR A 177 -24.01 16.71 15.26
N GLU A 178 -23.05 15.88 14.84
CA GLU A 178 -23.23 14.88 13.79
C GLU A 178 -24.10 13.71 14.28
N ILE A 179 -23.96 13.30 15.54
CA ILE A 179 -24.81 12.29 16.20
C ILE A 179 -26.26 12.77 16.25
N LEU A 180 -26.51 13.99 16.73
CA LEU A 180 -27.86 14.55 16.80
C LEU A 180 -28.51 14.63 15.40
N THR A 181 -27.74 15.11 14.42
CA THR A 181 -28.21 15.26 13.05
C THR A 181 -28.52 13.89 12.40
N SER A 182 -27.59 12.94 12.51
CA SER A 182 -27.78 11.60 11.94
C SER A 182 -28.92 10.84 12.61
N THR A 183 -29.07 10.93 13.93
CA THR A 183 -30.19 10.31 14.66
C THR A 183 -31.54 10.80 14.13
N GLY A 184 -31.68 12.10 13.85
CA GLY A 184 -32.89 12.64 13.24
C GLY A 184 -33.21 12.03 11.87
N TRP A 185 -32.20 11.86 11.01
CA TRP A 185 -32.36 11.20 9.71
C TRP A 185 -32.73 9.74 9.86
N LEU A 186 -32.00 9.00 10.68
CA LEU A 186 -32.17 7.57 10.84
C LEU A 186 -33.54 7.22 11.43
N ASN A 187 -34.06 8.04 12.35
CA ASN A 187 -35.40 7.87 12.91
C ASN A 187 -36.51 8.13 11.87
N ASN A 188 -36.32 9.10 10.96
CA ASN A 188 -37.29 9.41 9.92
C ASN A 188 -37.28 8.41 8.75
N PHE A 189 -36.16 7.70 8.56
CA PHE A 189 -36.00 6.74 7.46
C PHE A 189 -35.52 5.38 8.00
N PRO A 190 -36.42 4.51 8.50
CA PRO A 190 -36.05 3.23 9.12
C PRO A 190 -35.18 2.31 8.25
N GLN A 191 -35.42 2.28 6.94
CA GLN A 191 -34.59 1.52 6.01
C GLN A 191 -33.13 2.02 5.94
N LEU A 192 -32.90 3.32 6.16
CA LEU A 192 -31.57 3.91 6.24
C LEU A 192 -30.91 3.57 7.58
N LEU A 193 -31.66 3.55 8.68
CA LEU A 193 -31.21 3.08 9.99
C LEU A 193 -30.77 1.62 9.95
N ASP A 194 -31.56 0.74 9.35
CA ASP A 194 -31.23 -0.68 9.20
C ASP A 194 -29.93 -0.87 8.41
N ALA A 195 -29.76 -0.10 7.32
CA ALA A 195 -28.55 -0.13 6.52
C ALA A 195 -27.34 0.42 7.28
N TYR A 196 -27.51 1.53 8.01
CA TYR A 196 -26.46 2.13 8.82
C TYR A 196 -26.00 1.16 9.93
N LYS A 197 -26.92 0.54 10.67
CA LYS A 197 -26.59 -0.48 11.68
C LYS A 197 -25.95 -1.72 11.06
N THR A 198 -26.36 -2.13 9.87
CA THR A 198 -25.74 -3.27 9.17
C THR A 198 -24.31 -2.95 8.74
N LYS A 199 -24.04 -1.70 8.33
CA LYS A 199 -22.68 -1.20 8.15
C LYS A 199 -21.91 -1.22 9.47
N GLU A 200 -22.40 -0.55 10.52
CA GLU A 200 -21.63 -0.41 11.78
C GLU A 200 -21.26 -1.77 12.38
N ARG A 201 -22.23 -2.71 12.43
CA ARG A 201 -21.99 -4.10 12.87
C ARG A 201 -20.93 -4.84 12.06
N PHE A 202 -20.83 -4.55 10.77
CA PHE A 202 -19.77 -5.11 9.93
C PHE A 202 -18.40 -4.59 10.37
N PHE A 203 -18.26 -3.28 10.50
CA PHE A 203 -17.01 -2.67 10.93
C PHE A 203 -16.61 -3.10 12.35
N ASP A 204 -17.58 -3.35 13.24
CA ASP A 204 -17.32 -3.84 14.60
C ASP A 204 -16.57 -5.17 14.61
N ILE A 205 -16.66 -6.00 13.57
CA ILE A 205 -15.86 -7.24 13.43
C ILE A 205 -14.37 -6.91 13.54
N TRP A 206 -13.91 -5.87 12.84
CA TRP A 206 -12.50 -5.48 12.86
C TRP A 206 -12.09 -4.80 14.15
N ASP A 207 -13.01 -4.06 14.77
CA ASP A 207 -12.71 -3.27 15.95
C ASP A 207 -12.73 -4.15 17.22
N LEU A 208 -13.62 -5.13 17.29
CA LEU A 208 -13.91 -5.91 18.50
C LEU A 208 -13.34 -7.34 18.50
N ALA A 209 -13.29 -8.05 17.36
CA ALA A 209 -12.81 -9.43 17.36
C ALA A 209 -11.31 -9.49 17.64
N ASN A 210 -10.87 -10.36 18.55
CA ASN A 210 -9.46 -10.44 18.95
C ASN A 210 -8.69 -11.51 18.17
N ASP A 211 -9.38 -12.56 17.74
CA ASP A 211 -8.80 -13.72 17.08
C ASP A 211 -9.70 -14.20 15.91
N PRO A 212 -9.20 -15.11 15.05
CA PRO A 212 -9.96 -15.64 13.92
C PRO A 212 -11.28 -16.33 14.32
N TYR A 213 -11.36 -16.94 15.49
CA TYR A 213 -12.56 -17.66 15.93
C TYR A 213 -13.67 -16.68 16.33
N GLU A 214 -13.35 -15.64 17.09
CA GLU A 214 -14.29 -14.54 17.38
C GLU A 214 -14.73 -13.84 16.08
N ALA A 215 -13.79 -13.55 15.18
CA ALA A 215 -14.10 -12.90 13.90
C ALA A 215 -15.04 -13.75 13.04
N THR A 216 -14.87 -15.07 13.01
CA THR A 216 -15.76 -16.01 12.31
C THR A 216 -17.18 -15.92 12.85
N GLN A 217 -17.34 -15.98 14.18
CA GLN A 217 -18.66 -15.88 14.82
C GLN A 217 -19.33 -14.54 14.54
N MET A 218 -18.58 -13.44 14.64
CA MET A 218 -19.11 -12.10 14.36
C MET A 218 -19.48 -11.92 12.89
N LEU A 219 -18.69 -12.47 11.96
CA LEU A 219 -18.98 -12.40 10.52
C LEU A 219 -20.25 -13.19 10.17
N GLU A 220 -20.45 -14.36 10.77
CA GLU A 220 -21.67 -15.15 10.55
C GLU A 220 -22.90 -14.52 11.21
N ALA A 221 -22.75 -13.99 12.42
CA ALA A 221 -23.78 -13.20 13.07
C ALA A 221 -24.16 -11.97 12.21
N TRP A 222 -23.17 -11.27 11.66
CA TRP A 222 -23.40 -10.15 10.76
C TRP A 222 -24.20 -10.59 9.54
N ARG A 223 -23.78 -11.64 8.82
CA ARG A 223 -24.48 -12.19 7.64
C ARG A 223 -25.93 -12.54 7.95
N SER A 224 -26.17 -13.19 9.09
CA SER A 224 -27.52 -13.58 9.55
C SER A 224 -28.40 -12.39 9.95
N SER A 225 -27.79 -11.25 10.27
CA SER A 225 -28.46 -10.07 10.79
C SER A 225 -28.82 -9.03 9.72
N ILE A 226 -28.51 -9.32 8.45
CA ILE A 226 -28.85 -8.47 7.31
C ILE A 226 -30.36 -8.48 7.11
N PRO A 227 -31.04 -7.32 7.03
CA PRO A 227 -32.49 -7.27 6.79
C PRO A 227 -32.86 -7.94 5.46
N GLU A 228 -33.92 -8.76 5.46
CA GLU A 228 -34.39 -9.49 4.28
C GLU A 228 -34.61 -8.58 3.06
N LYS A 229 -35.18 -7.39 3.30
CA LYS A 229 -35.44 -6.36 2.27
C LYS A 229 -34.18 -5.70 1.70
N GLN A 230 -32.99 -6.00 2.22
CA GLN A 230 -31.72 -5.40 1.82
C GLN A 230 -30.71 -6.44 1.32
N LEU A 231 -31.09 -7.72 1.20
CA LEU A 231 -30.16 -8.77 0.78
C LEU A 231 -29.49 -8.46 -0.57
N ASP A 232 -30.20 -7.83 -1.50
CA ASP A 232 -29.69 -7.39 -2.81
C ASP A 232 -28.73 -6.18 -2.73
N ILE A 233 -28.86 -5.36 -1.69
CA ILE A 233 -27.95 -4.25 -1.40
C ILE A 233 -26.61 -4.78 -0.90
N TRP A 234 -26.66 -5.81 -0.05
CA TRP A 234 -25.48 -6.38 0.62
C TRP A 234 -24.89 -7.60 -0.11
N ALA A 235 -25.55 -8.10 -1.16
CA ALA A 235 -25.19 -9.35 -1.86
C ALA A 235 -23.72 -9.42 -2.29
N ASP A 236 -23.17 -8.34 -2.83
CA ASP A 236 -21.78 -8.30 -3.29
C ASP A 236 -20.79 -8.49 -2.13
N LEU A 237 -21.05 -7.85 -0.98
CA LEU A 237 -20.23 -7.97 0.22
C LEU A 237 -20.40 -9.35 0.90
N VAL A 238 -21.62 -9.88 0.93
CA VAL A 238 -21.86 -11.26 1.43
C VAL A 238 -21.11 -12.27 0.56
N LYS A 239 -21.15 -12.12 -0.76
CA LYS A 239 -20.42 -12.98 -1.68
C LYS A 239 -18.90 -12.86 -1.50
N ALA A 240 -18.38 -11.63 -1.41
CA ALA A 240 -16.96 -11.39 -1.21
C ALA A 240 -16.48 -11.97 0.12
N SER A 241 -17.20 -11.71 1.22
CA SER A 241 -16.87 -12.23 2.55
C SER A 241 -16.90 -13.76 2.67
N ARG A 242 -17.62 -14.48 1.78
CA ARG A 242 -17.62 -15.95 1.72
C ARG A 242 -16.47 -16.48 0.85
N ASN A 243 -16.21 -15.82 -0.28
CA ASN A 243 -15.20 -16.26 -1.25
C ASN A 243 -13.75 -16.02 -0.77
N TRP A 244 -13.59 -15.10 0.18
CA TRP A 244 -12.32 -14.65 0.74
C TRP A 244 -12.29 -14.79 2.27
N GLU A 245 -13.09 -15.72 2.80
CA GLU A 245 -13.28 -15.85 4.24
C GLU A 245 -11.96 -16.15 4.96
N ASP A 246 -11.22 -17.16 4.50
CA ASP A 246 -9.94 -17.54 5.09
C ASP A 246 -8.94 -16.37 5.09
N GLU A 247 -8.82 -15.66 3.97
CA GLU A 247 -7.88 -14.54 3.83
C GLU A 247 -8.33 -13.30 4.61
N ILE A 248 -9.63 -13.11 4.84
CA ILE A 248 -10.16 -12.08 5.76
C ILE A 248 -9.85 -12.46 7.21
N LEU A 249 -10.02 -13.73 7.59
CA LEU A 249 -9.78 -14.22 8.94
C LEU A 249 -8.28 -14.20 9.29
N ASN A 250 -7.41 -14.41 8.31
CA ASN A 250 -5.95 -14.30 8.47
C ASN A 250 -5.52 -12.92 9.01
N TYR A 251 -6.26 -11.85 8.72
CA TYR A 251 -6.00 -10.53 9.33
C TYR A 251 -5.96 -10.60 10.86
N PHE A 252 -6.88 -11.34 11.48
CA PHE A 252 -6.94 -11.49 12.93
C PHE A 252 -5.86 -12.43 13.46
N ALA A 253 -5.44 -13.42 12.66
CA ALA A 253 -4.32 -14.30 13.01
C ALA A 253 -2.99 -13.54 13.11
N THR A 254 -2.83 -12.45 12.36
CA THR A 254 -1.63 -11.59 12.40
C THR A 254 -1.60 -10.58 13.55
N GLY A 255 -2.54 -10.65 14.50
CA GLY A 255 -2.63 -9.65 15.58
C GLY A 255 -3.04 -8.25 15.09
N LYS A 256 -3.66 -8.15 13.91
CA LYS A 256 -4.10 -6.90 13.26
C LYS A 256 -2.96 -5.95 12.86
N GLU A 257 -1.74 -6.46 12.65
CA GLU A 257 -0.57 -5.65 12.26
C GLU A 257 -0.59 -5.21 10.79
N VAL A 258 -1.36 -5.90 9.94
CA VAL A 258 -1.42 -5.64 8.50
C VAL A 258 -2.34 -4.45 8.20
N THR A 259 -1.80 -3.23 8.22
CA THR A 259 -2.56 -2.01 7.88
C THR A 259 -2.03 -1.31 6.63
N ASN A 260 -2.91 -1.09 5.65
CA ASN A 260 -2.63 -0.36 4.42
C ASN A 260 -2.99 1.14 4.51
N ALA A 261 -3.23 1.68 5.71
CA ALA A 261 -3.61 3.08 5.90
C ALA A 261 -2.63 4.08 5.24
N LEU A 262 -1.34 3.75 5.19
CA LEU A 262 -0.33 4.60 4.56
C LEU A 262 -0.38 4.55 3.02
N THR A 263 -0.83 3.42 2.45
CA THR A 263 -0.94 3.17 1.00
C THR A 263 -1.89 4.16 0.33
N GLU A 264 -2.94 4.64 1.01
CA GLU A 264 -3.85 5.65 0.42
C GLU A 264 -3.15 7.01 0.19
N SER A 265 -2.42 7.49 1.20
CA SER A 265 -1.67 8.74 1.11
C SER A 265 -0.60 8.66 0.02
N LEU A 266 0.03 7.49 -0.12
CA LEU A 266 0.97 7.17 -1.17
C LEU A 266 0.32 7.20 -2.55
N ASN A 267 -0.80 6.50 -2.68
CA ASN A 267 -1.59 6.41 -3.91
C ASN A 267 -2.00 7.80 -4.41
N ARG A 268 -2.23 8.76 -3.50
CA ARG A 268 -2.47 10.16 -3.85
C ARG A 268 -1.23 10.84 -4.42
N LYS A 269 -0.06 10.67 -3.80
CA LYS A 269 1.20 11.31 -4.22
C LYS A 269 1.74 10.74 -5.53
N ILE A 270 1.62 9.43 -5.76
CA ILE A 270 1.92 8.82 -7.06
C ILE A 270 1.01 9.40 -8.15
N ARG A 271 -0.27 9.59 -7.85
CA ARG A 271 -1.22 10.24 -8.77
C ARG A 271 -0.86 11.70 -9.06
N ASP A 272 -0.32 12.42 -8.07
CA ASP A 272 0.20 13.78 -8.27
C ASP A 272 1.40 13.77 -9.24
N LYS A 273 2.40 12.89 -9.05
CA LYS A 273 3.54 12.73 -9.99
C LYS A 273 3.08 12.35 -11.41
N ASN A 274 2.10 11.46 -11.53
CA ASN A 274 1.51 11.09 -12.82
C ASN A 274 0.77 12.27 -13.48
N ARG A 275 0.13 13.15 -12.71
CA ARG A 275 -0.52 14.37 -13.23
C ARG A 275 0.51 15.38 -13.74
N ASP A 276 1.64 15.52 -13.05
CA ASP A 276 2.70 16.44 -13.45
C ASP A 276 3.47 15.92 -14.68
N GLY A 277 3.56 14.60 -14.80
CA GLY A 277 4.23 13.88 -15.88
C GLY A 277 3.35 13.41 -17.04
N ARG A 278 2.37 14.22 -17.48
CA ARG A 278 1.49 13.81 -18.60
C ARG A 278 2.31 13.45 -19.85
N GLY A 279 2.11 12.24 -20.37
CA GLY A 279 2.79 11.76 -21.58
C GLY A 279 4.11 11.03 -21.33
N TYR A 280 4.52 10.84 -20.07
CA TYR A 280 5.67 10.00 -19.76
C TYR A 280 5.45 8.54 -20.16
N SER A 281 6.51 7.89 -20.63
CA SER A 281 6.53 6.43 -20.72
C SER A 281 6.41 5.82 -19.32
N PHE A 282 6.12 4.52 -19.27
CA PHE A 282 6.09 3.79 -18.01
C PHE A 282 7.44 3.89 -17.29
N ASP A 283 8.56 3.66 -17.98
CA ASP A 283 9.90 3.67 -17.36
C ASP A 283 10.25 5.02 -16.75
N VAL A 284 9.90 6.13 -17.43
CA VAL A 284 10.13 7.49 -16.92
C VAL A 284 9.30 7.72 -15.65
N LEU A 285 8.02 7.31 -15.66
CA LEU A 285 7.16 7.47 -14.50
C LEU A 285 7.64 6.62 -13.32
N ARG A 286 7.95 5.34 -13.56
CA ARG A 286 8.52 4.41 -12.55
C ARG A 286 9.81 4.98 -11.97
N GLY A 287 10.76 5.39 -12.82
CA GLY A 287 12.02 5.98 -12.38
C GLY A 287 11.83 7.24 -11.53
N LYS A 288 10.86 8.09 -11.87
CA LYS A 288 10.50 9.27 -11.07
C LYS A 288 9.75 8.94 -9.78
N ILE A 289 9.09 7.79 -9.67
CA ILE A 289 8.47 7.36 -8.41
C ILE A 289 9.54 6.78 -7.49
N LEU A 290 10.43 5.94 -8.03
CA LEU A 290 11.46 5.26 -7.27
C LEU A 290 12.57 6.22 -6.83
N PHE A 291 13.15 6.99 -7.76
CA PHE A 291 14.42 7.67 -7.51
C PHE A 291 14.32 9.18 -7.24
N SER A 292 13.12 9.75 -7.16
CA SER A 292 12.95 11.17 -6.78
C SER A 292 12.95 11.39 -5.26
N THR A 293 12.76 10.32 -4.51
CA THR A 293 12.51 10.35 -3.07
C THR A 293 13.60 9.52 -2.39
N PRO A 294 14.09 9.94 -1.21
CA PRO A 294 15.04 9.13 -0.46
C PRO A 294 14.51 7.72 -0.19
N HIS A 295 15.41 6.75 -0.31
CA HIS A 295 15.12 5.37 0.07
C HIS A 295 15.39 5.19 1.57
N LYS A 296 14.57 4.36 2.21
CA LYS A 296 14.80 3.95 3.60
C LYS A 296 15.86 2.87 3.60
N THR A 297 17.04 3.19 4.12
CA THR A 297 18.19 2.28 4.13
C THR A 297 18.68 1.98 5.54
N ARG A 298 19.23 0.79 5.75
CA ARG A 298 19.93 0.42 6.99
C ARG A 298 21.35 -0.01 6.66
N ARG A 299 22.33 0.61 7.33
CA ARG A 299 23.72 0.17 7.28
C ARG A 299 23.93 -0.98 8.24
N VAL A 300 24.42 -2.10 7.74
CA VAL A 300 24.85 -3.24 8.54
C VAL A 300 26.37 -3.24 8.55
N THR A 301 26.94 -2.99 9.74
CA THR A 301 28.39 -3.10 9.94
C THR A 301 28.71 -4.54 10.33
N ASN A 302 29.48 -5.24 9.52
CA ASN A 302 29.97 -6.59 9.83
C ASN A 302 31.13 -6.54 10.84
N ARG A 303 31.02 -5.77 11.92
CA ARG A 303 32.08 -5.74 12.93
C ARG A 303 32.10 -7.07 13.67
N SER A 304 32.99 -7.97 13.26
CA SER A 304 33.43 -9.07 14.11
C SER A 304 34.06 -8.43 15.36
N SER A 305 33.38 -8.55 16.51
CA SER A 305 33.95 -8.03 17.76
C SER A 305 35.30 -8.72 18.00
N PRO A 306 36.40 -7.97 18.24
CA PRO A 306 37.71 -8.56 18.50
C PRO A 306 37.70 -9.41 19.79
N PHE A 307 36.62 -9.34 20.58
CA PHE A 307 36.42 -10.09 21.82
C PHE A 307 35.51 -11.32 21.68
N LYS A 308 34.99 -11.64 20.49
CA LYS A 308 34.09 -12.80 20.26
C LYS A 308 34.77 -13.98 19.53
N SER A 309 36.08 -14.14 19.66
CA SER A 309 36.74 -15.42 19.39
C SER A 309 37.25 -16.01 20.72
N ASN A 310 36.93 -17.29 20.94
CA ASN A 310 37.20 -18.09 22.14
C ASN A 310 38.36 -17.60 23.03
N THR A 311 38.02 -17.33 24.29
CA THR A 311 38.87 -16.92 25.43
C THR A 311 40.06 -17.85 25.74
N THR A 312 40.33 -18.87 24.92
CA THR A 312 41.32 -19.92 25.20
C THR A 312 42.57 -19.86 24.31
N LYS A 313 42.68 -18.91 23.36
CA LYS A 313 43.88 -18.74 22.51
C LYS A 313 44.50 -17.33 22.49
N PHE A 314 44.01 -16.40 23.30
CA PHE A 314 44.27 -14.97 23.16
C PHE A 314 45.57 -14.44 23.80
N MET A 315 46.62 -15.25 24.01
CA MET A 315 47.85 -14.74 24.65
C MET A 315 49.19 -15.13 24.04
N LYS A 316 49.24 -15.72 22.84
CA LYS A 316 50.53 -15.88 22.14
C LYS A 316 50.35 -15.62 20.64
N ASN A 317 50.92 -14.51 20.18
CA ASN A 317 51.11 -14.09 18.77
C ASN A 317 49.98 -13.27 18.13
N PHE A 318 49.57 -12.15 18.76
CA PHE A 318 48.89 -11.08 18.02
C PHE A 318 49.92 -10.00 17.68
N SER A 319 50.29 -9.88 16.39
CA SER A 319 51.20 -8.83 15.92
C SER A 319 50.41 -7.56 15.61
N PHE A 320 51.02 -6.38 15.84
CA PHE A 320 50.44 -5.08 15.44
C PHE A 320 50.19 -5.00 13.92
N SER A 321 50.91 -5.80 13.12
CA SER A 321 50.68 -5.94 11.68
C SER A 321 49.35 -6.62 11.33
N ASP A 322 48.88 -7.57 12.16
CA ASP A 322 47.60 -8.27 11.93
C ASP A 322 46.40 -7.35 12.24
N LEU A 323 46.60 -6.40 13.15
CA LEU A 323 45.61 -5.36 13.47
C LEU A 323 45.47 -4.33 12.33
N LEU A 324 46.59 -4.02 11.65
CA LEU A 324 46.66 -3.07 10.53
C LEU A 324 46.29 -3.71 9.18
N GLN A 325 46.43 -5.02 9.01
CA GLN A 325 45.91 -5.74 7.83
C GLN A 325 44.38 -5.92 7.89
N ARG A 326 43.78 -6.07 9.07
CA ARG A 326 42.31 -6.17 9.21
C ARG A 326 41.54 -4.88 9.00
N THR A 327 42.22 -3.74 8.83
CA THR A 327 41.60 -2.49 8.39
C THR A 327 41.39 -2.42 6.87
N GLU A 328 41.71 -3.49 6.13
CA GLU A 328 41.30 -3.65 4.73
C GLU A 328 39.80 -4.01 4.64
N LEU A 329 38.97 -2.98 4.48
CA LEU A 329 37.72 -2.98 3.71
C LEU A 329 36.75 -4.16 3.94
N GLU A 330 36.18 -4.30 5.13
CA GLU A 330 34.86 -4.94 5.22
C GLU A 330 33.82 -3.90 4.75
N GLU A 331 33.30 -4.07 3.53
CA GLU A 331 32.30 -3.16 2.95
C GLU A 331 31.04 -3.09 3.83
N ASP A 332 30.62 -1.88 4.19
CA ASP A 332 29.34 -1.64 4.83
C ASP A 332 28.22 -2.13 3.90
N ILE A 333 27.46 -3.14 4.31
CA ILE A 333 26.31 -3.62 3.54
C ILE A 333 25.16 -2.63 3.77
N ILE A 334 24.72 -1.94 2.70
CA ILE A 334 23.54 -1.09 2.73
C ILE A 334 22.34 -1.92 2.31
N ILE A 335 21.41 -2.13 3.23
CA ILE A 335 20.11 -2.73 2.95
C ILE A 335 19.15 -1.63 2.55
N ASP A 336 18.55 -1.72 1.37
CA ASP A 336 17.56 -0.80 0.85
C ASP A 336 16.15 -1.40 0.99
N TYR A 337 15.27 -0.76 1.77
CA TYR A 337 13.89 -1.24 1.92
C TYR A 337 12.94 -0.63 0.89
N GLY A 338 13.42 0.23 0.01
CA GLY A 338 12.63 0.96 -0.98
C GLY A 338 12.35 2.41 -0.59
N VAL A 339 11.43 3.04 -1.32
CA VAL A 339 11.17 4.48 -1.23
C VAL A 339 10.47 4.83 0.08
N ASP A 340 11.05 5.74 0.89
CA ASP A 340 10.51 6.12 2.20
C ASP A 340 9.22 6.94 2.08
N LEU A 341 8.12 6.38 2.58
CA LEU A 341 6.79 6.98 2.52
C LEU A 341 6.58 8.17 3.47
N SER A 342 7.46 8.36 4.46
CA SER A 342 7.41 9.54 5.34
C SER A 342 7.94 10.81 4.65
N THR A 343 8.70 10.64 3.57
CA THR A 343 9.40 11.73 2.86
C THR A 343 8.72 12.14 1.55
N ILE A 344 7.88 11.27 0.98
CA ILE A 344 6.86 11.66 -0.01
C ILE A 344 5.77 12.33 0.79
#